data_AF-A0A0D6JSZ2-F1
#
_entry.id   AF-A0A0D6JSZ2-F1
#
_cell.length_a   1.000
_cell.length_b   1.000
_cell.length_c   1.000
_cell.angle_alpha   90.00
_cell.angle_beta   90.00
_cell.angle_gamma   90.00
#
_symmetry.space_group_name_H-M   'P 1'
#
loop_
_entity.id
_entity.type
_entity.pdbx_description
1 polymer ?
#
loop_
_entity_poly.entity_id
_entity_poly.type
_entity_poly.pdbx_seq_one_letter_code
_entity_poly.pdbx_strand_id
1 'polypeptide(L)'
;MRVMASIPHGETRTYGEVAAELDSHAVAVGQACGRNPVPLVVPCHRVVGADSLGGFSAAGGVDLKRALLDHERGAVQTGLDAF
;
A
#
# COMPACT_ATOMS: atom_id res chain seq x y z
N MET A 1 -2.57 -4.95 -10.90
CA MET A 1 -1.57 -5.73 -10.13
C MET A 1 -0.15 -5.51 -10.59
N ARG A 2 0.19 -5.57 -11.90
CA ARG A 2 1.57 -5.32 -12.37
C ARG A 2 2.15 -3.99 -11.90
N VAL A 3 1.40 -2.90 -12.05
CA VAL A 3 1.84 -1.56 -11.60
C VAL A 3 2.12 -1.52 -10.11
N MET A 4 1.29 -2.17 -9.27
CA MET A 4 1.56 -2.26 -7.83
C MET A 4 2.88 -3.01 -7.56
N ALA A 5 3.09 -4.14 -8.25
CA ALA A 5 4.28 -4.97 -8.10
C ALA A 5 5.57 -4.28 -8.59
N SER A 6 5.47 -3.28 -9.47
CA SER A 6 6.62 -2.49 -9.92
C SER A 6 6.96 -1.31 -9.02
N ILE A 7 6.14 -0.98 -8.01
CA ILE A 7 6.48 0.10 -7.06
C ILE A 7 7.63 -0.39 -6.16
N PRO A 8 8.80 0.27 -6.16
CA PRO A 8 9.95 -0.15 -5.38
C PRO A 8 9.70 -0.16 -3.87
N HIS A 9 10.48 -0.95 -3.14
CA HIS A 9 10.45 -0.96 -1.68
C HIS A 9 10.81 0.42 -1.12
N GLY A 10 10.01 0.91 -0.15
CA GLY A 10 10.20 2.24 0.45
C GLY A 10 9.63 3.39 -0.39
N GLU A 11 9.15 3.12 -1.60
CA GLU A 11 8.46 4.09 -2.43
C GLU A 11 6.94 3.94 -2.35
N THR A 12 6.26 5.05 -2.62
CA THR A 12 4.80 5.09 -2.75
C THR A 12 4.39 5.71 -4.07
N ARG A 13 3.20 5.35 -4.53
CA ARG A 13 2.49 6.07 -5.60
C ARG A 13 1.08 6.38 -5.16
N THR A 14 0.51 7.48 -5.64
CA THR A 14 -0.89 7.81 -5.36
C THR A 14 -1.83 6.97 -6.24
N TYR A 15 -3.08 6.79 -5.80
CA TYR A 15 -4.12 6.20 -6.66
C TYR A 15 -4.27 6.95 -7.99
N GLY A 16 -4.05 8.28 -7.99
CA GLY A 16 -4.10 9.12 -9.18
C GLY A 16 -2.94 8.87 -10.15
N GLU A 17 -1.72 8.74 -9.63
CA GLU A 17 -0.54 8.40 -10.45
C GLU A 17 -0.69 7.03 -11.12
N VAL A 18 -1.12 6.02 -10.36
CA VAL A 18 -1.35 4.67 -10.89
C VAL A 18 -2.51 4.67 -11.90
N ALA A 19 -3.55 5.46 -11.65
CA ALA A 19 -4.66 5.60 -12.58
C ALA A 19 -4.23 6.26 -13.90
N ALA A 20 -3.39 7.29 -13.85
CA ALA A 20 -2.86 7.96 -15.03
C ALA A 20 -1.97 7.02 -15.88
N GLU A 21 -1.13 6.20 -15.24
CA GLU A 21 -0.31 5.19 -15.94
C GLU A 21 -1.17 4.13 -16.67
N LEU A 22 -2.33 3.81 -16.10
CA LEU A 22 -3.23 2.77 -16.60
C LEU A 22 -4.35 3.28 -17.52
N ASP A 23 -4.39 4.59 -17.82
CA ASP A 23 -5.53 5.24 -18.48
C ASP A 23 -6.87 4.87 -17.82
N SER A 24 -6.93 5.07 -16.50
CA SER A 24 -8.03 4.63 -15.65
C SER A 24 -8.43 5.68 -14.61
N HIS A 25 -9.27 5.29 -13.64
CA HIS A 25 -9.75 6.15 -12.57
C HIS A 25 -9.18 5.73 -11.21
N ALA A 26 -8.81 6.70 -10.37
CA ALA A 26 -8.28 6.45 -9.03
C ALA A 26 -9.19 5.55 -8.17
N VAL A 27 -10.52 5.69 -8.31
CA VAL A 27 -11.51 4.84 -7.64
C VAL A 27 -11.38 3.37 -8.06
N ALA A 28 -11.18 3.11 -9.35
CA ALA A 28 -10.98 1.76 -9.87
C ALA A 28 -9.67 1.14 -9.37
N VAL A 29 -8.59 1.94 -9.29
CA VAL A 29 -7.33 1.52 -8.67
C VAL A 29 -7.53 1.17 -7.20
N GLY A 30 -8.25 2.00 -6.43
CA GLY A 30 -8.58 1.74 -5.04
C GLY A 30 -9.36 0.43 -4.85
N GLN A 31 -10.35 0.16 -5.69
CA GLN A 31 -11.08 -1.11 -5.70
C GLN A 31 -10.16 -2.30 -6.03
N ALA A 32 -9.25 -2.14 -7.00
CA ALA A 32 -8.27 -3.17 -7.32
C ALA A 32 -7.30 -3.45 -6.15
N CYS A 33 -6.85 -2.41 -5.44
CA CYS A 33 -6.05 -2.56 -4.21
C CYS A 33 -6.82 -3.32 -3.13
N GLY A 34 -8.10 -2.98 -2.92
CA GLY A 34 -8.95 -3.64 -1.93
C GLY A 34 -9.26 -5.11 -2.24
N ARG A 35 -9.23 -5.49 -3.52
CA ARG A 35 -9.44 -6.88 -4.00
C ARG A 35 -8.14 -7.67 -4.16
N ASN A 36 -7.01 -7.15 -3.70
CA ASN A 36 -5.73 -7.84 -3.79
C ASN A 36 -5.73 -9.10 -2.89
N PRO A 37 -5.64 -10.32 -3.47
CA PRO A 37 -5.68 -11.57 -2.71
C PRO A 37 -4.37 -11.87 -1.97
N VAL A 38 -3.28 -11.17 -2.29
CA VAL A 38 -1.95 -11.40 -1.72
C VAL A 38 -1.28 -10.06 -1.31
N PRO A 39 -1.84 -9.34 -0.32
CA PRO A 39 -1.52 -7.93 -0.01
C PRO A 39 -0.08 -7.63 0.45
N LEU A 40 0.72 -8.65 0.78
CA LEU A 40 2.14 -8.51 1.12
C LEU A 40 3.06 -8.77 -0.08
N VAL A 41 2.71 -9.72 -0.94
CA VAL A 41 3.49 -10.09 -2.13
C VAL A 41 3.26 -9.09 -3.26
N VAL A 42 1.99 -8.73 -3.48
CA VAL A 42 1.63 -7.61 -4.34
C VAL A 42 1.44 -6.41 -3.41
N PRO A 43 2.34 -5.41 -3.42
CA PRO A 43 2.47 -4.44 -2.36
C PRO A 43 1.44 -3.31 -2.50
N CYS A 44 0.15 -3.62 -2.33
CA CYS A 44 -0.91 -2.61 -2.42
C CYS A 44 -0.88 -1.60 -1.26
N HIS A 45 -0.12 -1.87 -0.19
CA HIS A 45 0.19 -0.90 0.86
C HIS A 45 1.01 0.30 0.35
N ARG A 46 1.73 0.16 -0.77
CA ARG A 46 2.49 1.24 -1.40
C ARG A 46 1.65 2.19 -2.26
N VAL A 47 0.36 1.88 -2.48
CA VAL A 47 -0.57 2.78 -3.18
C VAL A 47 -1.39 3.56 -2.16
N VAL A 48 -1.29 4.89 -2.15
CA VAL A 48 -1.90 5.77 -1.14
C VAL A 48 -2.77 6.86 -1.77
N GLY A 49 -3.59 7.54 -0.97
CA GLY A 49 -4.23 8.78 -1.40
C GLY A 49 -3.25 9.95 -1.42
N ALA A 50 -3.63 11.06 -2.06
CA ALA A 50 -2.83 12.28 -2.03
C ALA A 50 -2.57 12.76 -0.59
N ASP A 51 -3.61 12.72 0.25
CA ASP A 51 -3.57 13.22 1.64
C ASP A 51 -4.00 12.16 2.67
N SER A 52 -4.02 10.87 2.31
CA SER A 52 -4.44 9.79 3.21
C SER A 52 -3.83 8.44 2.85
N LEU A 53 -3.77 7.50 3.80
CA LEU A 53 -3.33 6.14 3.51
C LEU A 53 -4.34 5.36 2.65
N GLY A 54 -5.63 5.74 2.67
CA GLY A 54 -6.72 4.92 2.12
C GLY A 54 -6.90 3.61 2.91
N GLY A 55 -7.52 2.60 2.29
CA GLY A 55 -7.78 1.30 2.90
C GLY A 55 -6.65 0.28 2.73
N PHE A 56 -6.77 -0.84 3.44
CA PHE A 56 -5.92 -2.02 3.28
C PHE A 56 -6.73 -3.30 3.52
N SER A 57 -6.56 -4.31 2.65
CA SER A 57 -7.40 -5.51 2.65
C SER A 57 -6.96 -6.60 3.62
N ALA A 58 -5.74 -6.54 4.13
CA ALA A 58 -5.24 -7.53 5.08
C ALA A 58 -5.80 -7.31 6.49
N ALA A 59 -5.79 -8.35 7.32
CA ALA A 59 -6.06 -8.24 8.75
C ALA A 59 -5.14 -7.19 9.40
N GLY A 60 -5.69 -6.37 10.29
CA GLY A 60 -4.99 -5.19 10.83
C GLY A 60 -5.16 -3.91 9.99
N GLY A 61 -5.75 -4.00 8.79
CA GLY A 61 -6.26 -2.86 8.05
C GLY A 61 -5.23 -1.73 7.85
N VAL A 62 -5.68 -0.49 8.02
CA VAL A 62 -4.86 0.71 7.79
C VAL A 62 -3.66 0.76 8.74
N ASP A 63 -3.75 0.19 9.93
CA ASP A 63 -2.65 0.19 10.89
C ASP A 63 -1.51 -0.73 10.43
N LEU A 64 -1.84 -1.91 9.88
CA LEU A 64 -0.84 -2.75 9.23
C LEU A 64 -0.21 -2.07 8.01
N LYS A 65 -1.01 -1.36 7.20
CA LYS A 65 -0.50 -0.58 6.06
C LYS A 65 0.52 0.47 6.51
N ARG A 66 0.23 1.19 7.60
CA ARG A 66 1.15 2.16 8.20
C ARG A 66 2.43 1.46 8.69
N ALA A 67 2.30 0.39 9.46
CA ALA A 67 3.44 -0.36 9.99
C ALA A 67 4.36 -0.90 8.88
N LEU A 68 3.79 -1.38 7.76
CA LEU A 68 4.57 -1.81 6.60
C LEU A 68 5.31 -0.63 5.96
N LEU A 69 4.64 0.50 5.73
CA LEU A 69 5.29 1.69 5.17
C LEU A 69 6.41 2.21 6.08
N ASP A 70 6.21 2.20 7.40
CA ASP A 70 7.21 2.59 8.38
C ASP A 70 8.41 1.63 8.36
N HIS A 71 8.15 0.33 8.34
CA HIS A 71 9.18 -0.71 8.19
C HIS A 71 10.02 -0.52 6.92
N GLU A 72 9.37 -0.26 5.77
CA GLU A 72 10.08 -0.08 4.50
C GLU A 72 10.92 1.22 4.47
N ARG A 73 10.52 2.24 5.23
CA ARG A 73 11.28 3.49 5.42
C ARG A 73 12.46 3.34 6.39
N GLY A 74 12.64 2.16 6.99
CA GLY A 74 13.67 1.92 8.00
C GLY A 74 13.30 2.44 9.39
N ALA A 75 12.04 2.80 9.63
CA ALA A 75 11.56 3.07 10.98
C ALA A 75 11.39 1.72 11.70
N VAL A 76 12.44 1.33 12.42
CA VAL A 76 12.41 0.14 13.27
C VAL A 76 11.42 0.41 14.40
N GLN A 77 10.25 -0.25 14.38
CA GLN A 77 9.47 -0.41 15.59
C GLN A 77 10.15 -1.50 16.43
N THR A 78 11.03 -1.10 17.34
CA THR A 78 11.50 -1.95 18.45
C THR A 78 10.31 -2.24 19.35
N GLY A 79 9.62 -3.35 19.06
CA GLY A 79 8.45 -3.82 19.79
C GLY A 79 8.52 -5.32 20.07
N LEU A 80 9.73 -5.87 20.22
CA LEU A 80 9.95 -7.22 20.77
C LEU A 80 10.02 -7.21 22.31
N ASP A 81 9.69 -6.09 22.97
CA ASP A 81 9.73 -5.95 24.43
C ASP A 81 8.45 -6.43 25.14
N ALA A 82 7.62 -7.24 24.48
CA ALA A 82 6.32 -7.66 25.03
C ALA A 82 6.01 -9.16 24.90
N PHE A 83 7.03 -10.02 24.84
CA PHE A 83 6.90 -11.47 25.05
C PHE A 83 7.82 -11.95 26.16
#